data_AF-A0A7S2AC13-F1
#
_entry.id   AF-A0A7S2AC13-F1
#
_cell.length_a   1.000
_cell.length_b   1.000
_cell.length_c   1.000
_cell.angle_alpha   90.00
_cell.angle_beta   90.00
_cell.angle_gamma   90.00
#
_symmetry.space_group_name_H-M   'P 1'
#
loop_
_entity.id
_entity.type
_entity.pdbx_description
1 polymer ?
#
loop_
_entity_poly.entity_id
_entity_poly.type
_entity_poly.pdbx_seq_one_letter_code
_entity_poly.pdbx_strand_id
1 'polypeptide(L)'
;IKILGKPIADSGEATGLGYKCSGSDYVNDIYSCSWGPPDDGRRLDGPGSLAAATIENCARTGRNGKGSIYVWACGNGRAKGDNINYDGYANMRETIPIGSLGYDDEIAYYSEPGTP
;
A
#
# COMPACT_ATOMS: atom_id res chain seq x y z
N ILE A 1 -2.56 -11.77 -5.58
CA ILE A 1 -3.69 -12.03 -4.64
C ILE A 1 -4.90 -11.23 -5.13
N LYS A 2 -6.11 -11.80 -5.21
CA LYS A 2 -7.28 -11.14 -5.81
C LYS A 2 -8.20 -10.53 -4.74
N ILE A 3 -8.13 -9.21 -4.53
CA ILE A 3 -8.97 -8.49 -3.55
C ILE A 3 -9.79 -7.33 -4.13
N LEU A 4 -9.48 -6.85 -5.35
CA LEU A 4 -10.12 -5.65 -5.93
C LEU A 4 -11.29 -5.94 -6.89
N GLY A 5 -11.69 -7.21 -7.06
CA GLY A 5 -12.73 -7.59 -8.03
C GLY A 5 -14.17 -7.28 -7.60
N LYS A 6 -14.37 -6.88 -6.34
CA LYS A 6 -15.65 -6.52 -5.72
C LYS A 6 -15.38 -5.80 -4.39
N PRO A 7 -16.39 -5.12 -3.80
CA PRO A 7 -16.28 -4.63 -2.43
C PRO A 7 -15.84 -5.73 -1.48
N ILE A 8 -14.93 -5.39 -0.58
CA ILE A 8 -14.33 -6.29 0.40
C ILE A 8 -14.38 -5.60 1.77
N ALA A 9 -14.55 -6.39 2.83
CA ALA A 9 -14.43 -5.88 4.20
C ALA A 9 -12.96 -5.84 4.62
N ASP A 10 -12.63 -5.06 5.66
CA ASP A 10 -11.29 -4.98 6.26
C ASP A 10 -10.67 -6.37 6.53
N SER A 11 -11.45 -7.33 7.03
CA SER A 11 -10.98 -8.71 7.26
C SER A 11 -10.54 -9.43 5.98
N GLY A 12 -11.15 -9.10 4.84
CA GLY A 12 -10.76 -9.63 3.55
C GLY A 12 -9.50 -8.96 3.00
N GLU A 13 -9.34 -7.66 3.21
CA GLU A 13 -8.09 -6.94 2.89
C GLU A 13 -6.94 -7.49 3.72
N ALA A 14 -7.13 -7.63 5.03
CA ALA A 14 -6.19 -8.26 5.96
C ALA A 14 -5.78 -9.66 5.47
N THR A 15 -6.74 -10.52 5.14
CA THR A 15 -6.47 -11.87 4.62
C THR A 15 -5.65 -11.81 3.33
N GLY A 16 -5.94 -10.85 2.44
CA GLY A 16 -5.18 -10.67 1.21
C GLY A 16 -3.75 -10.19 1.45
N LEU A 17 -3.58 -9.18 2.29
CA LEU A 17 -2.30 -8.56 2.62
C LEU A 17 -1.38 -9.48 3.42
N GLY A 18 -1.94 -10.40 4.20
CA GLY A 18 -1.21 -11.43 4.95
C GLY A 18 -1.03 -12.75 4.21
N TYR A 19 -1.55 -12.88 2.98
CA TYR A 19 -1.59 -14.17 2.29
C TYR A 19 -0.19 -14.73 2.10
N LYS A 20 0.12 -15.84 2.79
CA LYS A 20 1.41 -16.53 2.76
C LYS A 20 2.61 -15.63 3.06
N CYS A 21 2.45 -14.70 4.02
CA CYS A 21 3.51 -13.78 4.45
C CYS A 21 4.49 -14.41 5.45
N SER A 22 4.05 -15.43 6.20
CA SER A 22 4.85 -16.18 7.19
C SER A 22 4.33 -17.62 7.32
N GLY A 23 4.97 -18.44 8.17
CA GLY A 23 4.59 -19.84 8.38
C GLY A 23 5.28 -20.82 7.43
N SER A 24 4.87 -22.09 7.48
CA SER A 24 5.49 -23.16 6.68
C SER A 24 5.10 -23.14 5.20
N ASP A 25 4.01 -22.48 4.84
CA ASP A 25 3.54 -22.29 3.46
C ASP A 25 3.90 -20.92 2.87
N TYR A 26 4.75 -20.18 3.58
CA TYR A 26 5.32 -18.90 3.16
C TYR A 26 5.98 -18.99 1.78
N VAL A 27 5.61 -18.06 0.89
CA VAL A 27 6.20 -17.93 -0.46
C VAL A 27 6.32 -16.49 -0.96
N ASN A 28 5.65 -15.52 -0.32
CA ASN A 28 5.58 -14.14 -0.82
C ASN A 28 6.58 -13.25 -0.08
N ASP A 29 7.71 -12.95 -0.71
CA ASP A 29 8.65 -11.95 -0.18
C ASP A 29 8.12 -10.51 -0.27
N ILE A 30 7.48 -10.19 -1.41
CA ILE A 30 7.13 -8.82 -1.78
C ILE A 30 5.65 -8.75 -2.13
N TYR A 31 5.00 -7.72 -1.62
CA TYR A 31 3.63 -7.34 -1.93
C TYR A 31 3.67 -6.02 -2.68
N SER A 32 3.27 -6.04 -3.95
CA SER A 32 3.16 -4.84 -4.78
C SER A 32 1.70 -4.42 -4.84
N CYS A 33 1.40 -3.25 -4.26
CA CYS A 33 0.05 -2.72 -4.14
C CYS A 33 -0.07 -1.39 -4.90
N SER A 34 -0.93 -1.35 -5.91
CA SER A 34 -1.19 -0.15 -6.73
C SER A 34 -2.67 0.20 -6.67
N TRP A 35 -3.15 0.44 -5.45
CA TRP A 35 -4.53 0.76 -5.10
C TRP A 35 -4.54 1.47 -3.74
N GLY A 36 -5.62 2.16 -3.41
CA GLY A 36 -5.76 2.89 -2.14
C GLY A 36 -7.13 3.56 -2.09
N PRO A 37 -7.32 4.53 -1.16
CA PRO A 37 -8.43 5.46 -1.22
C PRO A 37 -8.50 6.16 -2.59
N PRO A 38 -9.67 6.67 -3.02
CA PRO A 38 -9.75 7.42 -4.26
C PRO A 38 -8.94 8.72 -4.24
N ASP A 39 -8.02 8.86 -5.19
CA ASP A 39 -7.17 10.03 -5.41
C ASP A 39 -7.95 11.25 -5.94
N ASP A 40 -8.74 11.92 -5.10
CA ASP A 40 -9.57 13.08 -5.47
C ASP A 40 -9.22 14.39 -4.76
N GLY A 41 -8.15 14.41 -3.96
CA GLY A 41 -7.69 15.57 -3.21
C GLY A 41 -8.59 15.95 -2.04
N ARG A 42 -9.49 15.04 -1.60
CA ARG A 42 -10.50 15.33 -0.58
C ARG A 42 -10.62 14.27 0.51
N ARG A 43 -10.06 13.09 0.31
CA ARG A 43 -10.16 11.97 1.25
C ARG A 43 -8.96 11.91 2.18
N LEU A 44 -9.22 11.54 3.42
CA LEU A 44 -8.26 11.09 4.41
C LEU A 44 -8.74 9.74 4.89
N ASP A 45 -8.10 8.67 4.41
CA ASP A 45 -8.56 7.30 4.62
C ASP A 45 -7.37 6.33 4.56
N GLY A 46 -7.53 5.09 4.97
CA GLY A 46 -6.43 4.13 5.06
C GLY A 46 -6.88 2.73 5.42
N PRO A 47 -5.96 1.86 5.88
CA PRO A 47 -6.30 0.51 6.27
C PRO A 47 -7.24 0.50 7.47
N GLY A 48 -8.20 -0.43 7.46
CA GLY A 48 -8.89 -0.82 8.68
C GLY A 48 -7.94 -1.48 9.69
N SER A 49 -8.41 -1.68 10.92
CA SER A 49 -7.55 -2.16 12.01
C SER A 49 -6.98 -3.56 11.77
N LEU A 50 -7.70 -4.43 11.06
CA LEU A 50 -7.20 -5.76 10.73
C LEU A 50 -6.15 -5.71 9.61
N ALA A 51 -6.39 -4.90 8.57
CA ALA A 51 -5.42 -4.70 7.49
C ALA A 51 -4.12 -4.10 8.03
N ALA A 52 -4.21 -3.06 8.87
CA ALA A 52 -3.07 -2.42 9.51
C ALA A 52 -2.28 -3.42 10.38
N ALA A 53 -2.96 -4.12 11.29
CA ALA A 53 -2.32 -5.13 12.15
C ALA A 53 -1.67 -6.27 11.35
N THR A 54 -2.25 -6.63 10.19
CA THR A 54 -1.67 -7.65 9.32
C THR A 54 -0.38 -7.17 8.66
N ILE A 55 -0.37 -5.94 8.12
CA ILE A 55 0.83 -5.34 7.54
C ILE A 55 1.94 -5.27 8.60
N GLU A 56 1.65 -4.75 9.80
CA GLU A 56 2.58 -4.69 10.93
C GLU A 56 3.14 -6.07 11.30
N ASN A 57 2.27 -7.07 11.43
CA ASN A 57 2.68 -8.42 11.79
C ASN A 57 3.55 -9.05 10.68
N CYS A 58 3.19 -8.90 9.41
CA CYS A 58 3.95 -9.45 8.30
C CYS A 58 5.28 -8.70 8.09
N ALA A 59 5.33 -7.38 8.30
CA ALA A 59 6.56 -6.59 8.31
C ALA A 59 7.52 -6.99 9.44
N ARG A 60 7.02 -7.58 10.53
CA ARG A 60 7.85 -8.11 11.62
C ARG A 60 8.24 -9.58 11.46
N THR A 61 7.31 -10.42 11.02
CA THR A 61 7.44 -11.89 11.09
C THR A 61 7.66 -12.53 9.74
N GLY A 62 7.33 -11.85 8.65
CA GLY A 62 7.41 -12.38 7.31
C GLY A 62 8.85 -12.61 6.86
N ARG A 63 9.01 -13.32 5.72
CA ARG A 63 10.34 -13.64 5.18
C ARG A 63 11.26 -14.33 6.19
N ASN A 64 10.71 -15.27 6.97
CA ASN A 64 11.39 -15.94 8.09
C ASN A 64 11.97 -14.97 9.12
N GLY A 65 11.19 -13.97 9.54
CA GLY A 65 11.60 -12.95 10.51
C GLY A 65 12.42 -11.79 9.95
N LYS A 66 12.58 -11.70 8.62
CA LYS A 66 13.24 -10.55 7.95
C LYS A 66 12.26 -9.42 7.61
N GLY A 67 10.96 -9.67 7.77
CA GLY A 67 9.89 -8.76 7.40
C GLY A 67 9.50 -8.86 5.93
N SER A 68 8.20 -8.96 5.67
CA SER A 68 7.61 -8.78 4.34
C SER A 68 7.87 -7.38 3.81
N ILE A 69 8.07 -7.28 2.49
CA ILE A 69 8.28 -5.99 1.83
C ILE A 69 6.97 -5.56 1.18
N TYR A 70 6.40 -4.44 1.63
CA TYR A 70 5.23 -3.84 1.01
C TYR A 70 5.66 -2.64 0.17
N VAL A 71 5.39 -2.68 -1.12
CA VAL A 71 5.62 -1.58 -2.05
C VAL A 71 4.27 -1.01 -2.43
N TRP A 72 4.09 0.29 -2.24
CA TRP A 72 2.81 0.96 -2.49
C TRP A 72 2.97 2.09 -3.51
N ALA A 73 2.03 2.23 -4.43
CA ALA A 73 2.03 3.36 -5.35
C ALA A 73 1.63 4.65 -4.61
N CYS A 74 2.31 5.76 -4.89
CA CYS A 74 2.00 7.08 -4.30
C CYS A 74 0.69 7.73 -4.82
N GLY A 75 -0.17 7.02 -5.55
CA GLY A 75 -1.40 7.62 -6.09
C GLY A 75 -1.23 8.51 -7.33
N ASN A 76 -2.36 8.93 -7.89
CA ASN A 76 -2.51 9.59 -9.19
C ASN A 76 -3.27 10.93 -9.11
N GLY A 77 -3.43 11.48 -7.91
CA GLY A 77 -4.27 12.63 -7.58
C GLY A 77 -3.60 14.00 -7.69
N ARG A 78 -2.34 14.11 -8.12
CA ARG A 78 -1.58 15.38 -8.12
C ARG A 78 -2.33 16.53 -8.79
N ALA A 79 -2.92 16.29 -9.96
CA ALA A 79 -3.66 17.30 -10.72
C ALA A 79 -4.93 17.82 -9.99
N LYS A 80 -5.39 17.09 -8.98
CA LYS A 80 -6.53 17.44 -8.11
C LYS A 80 -6.10 18.07 -6.79
N GLY A 81 -4.79 18.25 -6.58
CA GLY A 81 -4.23 18.78 -5.33
C GLY A 81 -4.08 17.74 -4.23
N ASP A 82 -4.08 16.44 -4.57
CA ASP A 82 -3.92 15.36 -3.59
C ASP A 82 -2.50 15.25 -3.05
N ASN A 83 -2.37 14.58 -1.91
CA ASN A 83 -1.12 14.38 -1.21
C ASN A 83 -1.06 13.00 -0.57
N ILE A 84 0.06 12.31 -0.77
CA ILE A 84 0.20 10.91 -0.33
C ILE A 84 0.12 10.73 1.19
N ASN A 85 0.33 11.79 1.97
CA ASN A 85 0.17 11.75 3.43
C ASN A 85 -1.30 11.49 3.85
N TYR A 86 -2.27 11.65 2.96
CA TYR A 86 -3.69 11.38 3.21
C TYR A 86 -4.15 9.97 2.83
N ASP A 87 -3.28 9.19 2.17
CA ASP A 87 -3.46 7.75 1.98
C ASP A 87 -2.73 6.99 3.10
N GLY A 88 -3.51 6.48 4.05
CA GLY A 88 -3.00 5.75 5.19
C GLY A 88 -2.33 4.42 4.86
N TYR A 89 -2.42 3.90 3.63
CA TYR A 89 -1.64 2.73 3.20
C TYR A 89 -0.22 3.12 2.80
N ALA A 90 -0.10 4.14 1.94
CA ALA A 90 1.19 4.62 1.47
C ALA A 90 1.96 5.42 2.53
N ASN A 91 1.25 5.97 3.52
CA ASN A 91 1.80 6.70 4.68
C ASN A 91 2.04 5.80 5.92
N MET A 92 2.08 4.47 5.76
CA MET A 92 2.49 3.55 6.83
C MET A 92 4.01 3.45 6.90
N ARG A 93 4.56 3.30 8.11
CA ARG A 93 6.00 3.06 8.29
C ARG A 93 6.46 1.75 7.65
N GLU A 94 5.57 0.77 7.57
CA GLU A 94 5.82 -0.57 7.07
C GLU A 94 5.80 -0.67 5.54
N THR A 95 5.37 0.38 4.83
CA THR A 95 5.28 0.41 3.38
C THR A 95 6.38 1.26 2.76
N ILE A 96 6.74 0.94 1.52
CA ILE A 96 7.68 1.70 0.71
C ILE A 96 6.86 2.39 -0.39
N PRO A 97 6.51 3.68 -0.21
CA PRO A 97 5.77 4.44 -1.20
C PRO A 97 6.67 4.78 -2.40
N ILE A 98 6.18 4.53 -3.62
CA ILE A 98 6.90 4.73 -4.88
C ILE A 98 6.17 5.75 -5.74
N GLY A 99 6.85 6.88 -5.99
CA GLY A 99 6.42 7.92 -6.92
C GLY A 99 6.77 7.59 -8.38
N SER A 100 6.33 8.44 -9.31
CA SER A 100 6.54 8.23 -10.74
C SER A 100 7.21 9.41 -11.43
N LEU A 101 8.16 9.11 -12.31
CA LEU A 101 8.75 10.03 -13.28
C LEU A 101 8.31 9.64 -14.70
N GLY A 102 8.27 10.61 -15.60
CA GLY A 102 8.17 10.39 -17.03
C GLY A 102 9.47 9.81 -17.61
N TYR A 103 9.46 9.48 -18.91
CA TYR A 103 10.66 9.02 -19.63
C TYR A 103 11.72 10.12 -19.79
N ASP A 104 11.33 11.36 -19.56
CA ASP A 104 12.11 12.59 -19.60
C ASP A 104 12.69 12.97 -18.23
N ASP A 105 12.59 12.06 -17.24
CA ASP A 105 12.99 12.27 -15.84
C ASP A 105 12.21 13.38 -15.11
N GLU A 106 11.14 13.89 -15.71
CA GLU A 106 10.25 14.88 -15.10
C GLU A 106 9.19 14.21 -14.24
N ILE A 107 8.69 14.92 -13.22
CA ILE A 107 7.63 14.39 -12.35
C ILE A 107 6.39 14.11 -13.19
N ALA A 108 5.90 12.87 -13.17
CA ALA A 108 4.69 12.51 -13.90
C ALA A 108 3.51 13.36 -13.42
N TYR A 109 2.67 13.83 -14.35
CA TYR A 109 1.59 14.80 -14.05
C TYR A 109 0.59 14.31 -12.98
N TYR A 110 0.49 13.00 -12.78
CA TYR A 110 -0.38 12.37 -11.80
C TYR A 110 0.32 12.05 -10.46
N SER A 111 1.66 12.00 -10.41
CA SER A 111 2.41 11.54 -9.23
C SER A 111 2.26 12.49 -8.05
N GLU A 112 1.63 12.01 -6.97
CA GLU A 112 1.36 12.82 -5.80
C GLU A 112 2.64 13.16 -5.02
N PRO A 113 2.77 14.39 -4.50
CA PRO A 113 3.83 14.75 -3.58
C PRO A 113 3.48 14.33 -2.14
N GLY A 114 4.50 14.25 -1.28
CA GLY A 114 4.33 14.18 0.17
C GLY A 114 5.60 13.67 0.87
N THR A 115 5.48 13.44 2.17
CA THR A 115 6.58 12.99 3.05
C THR A 115 6.07 11.86 3.94
N PRO A 116 5.74 10.71 3.35
CA PRO A 116 5.29 9.54 4.08
C PRO A 116 6.41 8.93 4.96
#